data_AF-A0A1Z5KB96-F1
#
_entry.id   AF-A0A1Z5KB96-F1
#
_cell.length_a   1.000
_cell.length_b   1.000
_cell.length_c   1.000
_cell.angle_alpha   90.00
_cell.angle_beta   90.00
_cell.angle_gamma   90.00
#
_symmetry.space_group_name_H-M   'P 1'
#
loop_
_entity.id
_entity.type
_entity.pdbx_description
1 polymer ?
#
loop_
_entity_poly.entity_id
_entity_poly.type
_entity_poly.pdbx_seq_one_letter_code
_entity_poly.pdbx_strand_id
1 'polypeptide(L)'
;MSYEIPESPEPILDLQLPSDLKQKFRVLFFDAYELYEIHENDDDDLLKEAAASLHQSVKETLAEFPVLAQTIFKNMQKYSLLEVFCRNVGDVCYDSIQLIIESNPHALLWSSGLQAPIYCLASSGWGCKLMPWIAQRYPWIFRHSQCQHNPPHLLMMACYVSSQWDLEPVRNFYEIYPQGLRERYKFSSKGYPLSASLHGWREPDADFFIWMAKQYPKAAYYDQSRARSVLHEVCRSLASKSEDRNKCTPNMARICRFLISEHPDLAIEIDGYMMPISLLMKSCNRPLVQEMAILLLKAYPQCMQVEGRPWCPELSGFPFIQKIQPLVFQDVEIDRELSLLAQVLRNMKNATILSAYHSTSTPEGADLTLSVLNSLNEVYRSWARLRIKLLKTQKQCLKEHIEETCIFFRDDDASDEESSDESDSSSEDDDLSDDETSEGESSDDSDPDDYDDSVGFLRRDYDDSDESEDSSDEDDSSEESSDDDSDDDALSIARNEAHESDDGLVIKARIEDNAGAIEETDVNDDHATLAREAKNGASDKNDNDKEDRIGDDVVSETIVGKKRKR
;
A
#
# COMPACT_ATOMS: atom_id res chain seq x y z
N MET A 1 15.01 -7.98 -25.21
CA MET A 1 14.47 -7.36 -26.44
C MET A 1 14.17 -5.92 -26.13
N SER A 2 15.07 -5.01 -26.50
CA SER A 2 14.78 -3.57 -26.51
C SER A 2 13.70 -3.35 -27.58
N TYR A 3 12.51 -2.94 -27.16
CA TYR A 3 11.51 -2.48 -28.11
C TYR A 3 11.92 -1.07 -28.52
N GLU A 4 12.22 -0.86 -29.79
CA GLU A 4 12.36 0.49 -30.34
C GLU A 4 11.02 1.21 -30.11
N ILE A 5 11.07 2.36 -29.44
CA ILE A 5 9.91 3.22 -29.30
C ILE A 5 9.68 3.81 -30.70
N PRO A 6 8.51 3.58 -31.33
CA PRO A 6 8.25 4.14 -32.65
C PRO A 6 8.40 5.66 -32.60
N GLU A 7 9.01 6.25 -33.63
CA GLU A 7 9.06 7.71 -33.76
C GLU A 7 7.63 8.25 -33.69
N SER A 8 7.38 9.18 -32.78
CA SER A 8 6.04 9.74 -32.59
C SER A 8 5.71 10.61 -33.79
N PRO A 9 4.66 10.30 -34.59
CA PRO A 9 4.18 11.22 -35.59
C PRO A 9 3.72 12.50 -34.89
N GLU A 10 4.12 13.65 -35.45
CA GLU A 10 3.60 14.93 -35.00
C GLU A 10 2.10 15.03 -35.32
N PRO A 11 1.28 15.53 -34.39
CA PRO A 11 -0.14 15.71 -34.64
C PRO A 11 -0.37 16.73 -35.76
N ILE A 12 -1.27 16.41 -36.70
CA ILE A 12 -1.60 17.24 -37.85
C ILE A 12 -2.72 18.21 -37.46
N LEU A 13 -2.54 19.50 -37.71
CA LEU A 13 -3.61 20.47 -37.43
C LEU A 13 -4.74 20.33 -38.46
N ASP A 14 -6.00 20.44 -38.03
CA ASP A 14 -7.18 20.39 -38.92
C ASP A 14 -7.09 21.39 -40.09
N LEU A 15 -6.40 22.52 -39.90
CA LEU A 15 -6.17 23.52 -40.94
C LEU A 15 -5.19 23.09 -42.04
N GLN A 16 -4.34 22.10 -41.77
CA GLN A 16 -3.40 21.54 -42.75
C GLN A 16 -4.06 20.48 -43.64
N LEU A 17 -5.25 20.01 -43.26
CA LEU A 17 -6.00 19.07 -44.07
C LEU A 17 -6.64 19.74 -45.30
N PRO A 18 -6.73 19.04 -46.43
CA PRO A 18 -7.64 19.38 -47.52
C PRO A 18 -9.08 19.65 -47.03
N SER A 19 -9.79 20.56 -47.69
CA SER A 19 -11.11 21.04 -47.24
C SER A 19 -12.14 19.93 -47.03
N ASP A 20 -12.11 18.89 -47.87
CA ASP A 20 -12.96 17.71 -47.77
C ASP A 20 -12.63 16.86 -46.53
N LEU A 21 -11.35 16.57 -46.29
CA LEU A 21 -10.91 15.84 -45.09
C LEU A 21 -11.15 16.61 -43.81
N LYS A 22 -10.91 17.92 -43.84
CA LYS A 22 -11.20 18.83 -42.73
C LYS A 22 -12.69 18.80 -42.38
N GLN A 23 -13.56 18.82 -43.38
CA GLN A 23 -15.01 18.71 -43.14
C GLN A 23 -15.37 17.36 -42.53
N LYS A 24 -14.84 16.25 -43.07
CA LYS A 24 -15.08 14.90 -42.53
C LYS A 24 -14.61 14.77 -41.08
N PHE A 25 -13.42 15.28 -40.75
CA PHE A 25 -12.90 15.32 -39.38
C PHE A 25 -13.83 16.09 -38.44
N ARG A 26 -14.27 17.28 -38.85
CA ARG A 26 -15.16 18.13 -38.04
C ARG A 26 -16.50 17.47 -37.78
N VAL A 27 -17.08 16.81 -38.79
CA VAL A 27 -18.33 16.05 -38.61
C VAL A 27 -18.15 14.98 -37.54
N LEU A 28 -17.16 14.09 -37.66
CA LEU A 28 -16.92 13.05 -36.65
C LEU A 28 -16.65 13.62 -35.25
N PHE A 29 -15.93 14.74 -35.18
CA PHE A 29 -15.62 15.42 -33.92
C PHE A 29 -16.88 15.98 -33.26
N PHE A 30 -17.73 16.68 -34.02
CA PHE A 30 -18.97 17.24 -33.49
C PHE A 30 -20.01 16.17 -33.21
N ASP A 31 -20.14 15.13 -34.03
CA ASP A 31 -21.04 14.01 -33.76
C ASP A 31 -20.68 13.32 -32.44
N ALA A 32 -19.38 13.13 -32.15
CA ALA A 32 -18.92 12.60 -30.88
C ALA A 32 -19.15 13.57 -29.70
N TYR A 33 -19.12 14.87 -29.96
CA TYR A 33 -19.42 15.89 -28.95
C TYR A 33 -20.92 15.96 -28.65
N GLU A 34 -21.78 15.96 -29.66
CA GLU A 34 -23.25 16.00 -29.53
C GLU A 34 -23.82 14.73 -28.88
N LEU A 35 -23.15 13.59 -29.05
CA LEU A 35 -23.56 12.34 -28.39
C LEU A 35 -23.56 12.44 -26.85
N TYR A 36 -22.72 13.31 -26.28
CA TYR A 36 -22.73 13.63 -24.86
C TYR A 36 -24.04 14.31 -24.43
N GLU A 37 -24.57 15.22 -25.25
CA GLU A 37 -25.84 15.89 -24.97
C GLU A 37 -27.03 14.91 -24.99
N ILE A 38 -26.97 13.88 -25.83
CA ILE A 38 -27.98 12.80 -25.84
C ILE A 38 -27.87 11.95 -24.58
N HIS A 39 -26.66 11.65 -24.12
CA HIS A 39 -26.42 10.89 -22.89
C HIS A 39 -27.03 11.58 -21.66
N GLU A 40 -26.99 12.91 -21.58
CA GLU A 40 -27.61 13.66 -20.47
C GLU A 40 -29.15 13.58 -20.44
N ASN A 41 -29.79 13.16 -21.53
CA ASN A 41 -31.26 13.08 -21.64
C ASN A 41 -31.84 11.68 -21.30
N ASP A 42 -31.02 10.73 -20.80
CA ASP A 42 -31.42 9.40 -20.30
C ASP A 42 -32.20 8.50 -21.29
N ASP A 43 -32.13 8.71 -22.61
CA ASP A 43 -32.69 7.78 -23.61
C ASP A 43 -31.67 6.72 -24.04
N ASP A 44 -31.68 5.63 -23.28
CA ASP A 44 -30.74 4.51 -23.36
C ASP A 44 -30.77 3.74 -24.69
N ASP A 45 -31.88 3.78 -25.43
CA ASP A 45 -32.03 3.12 -26.73
C ASP A 45 -31.56 4.05 -27.86
N LEU A 46 -31.95 5.33 -27.83
CA LEU A 46 -31.45 6.34 -28.77
C LEU A 46 -29.94 6.50 -28.68
N LEU A 47 -29.38 6.50 -27.47
CA LEU A 47 -27.95 6.61 -27.23
C LEU A 47 -27.18 5.44 -27.88
N LYS A 48 -27.69 4.20 -27.74
CA LYS A 48 -27.07 3.00 -28.35
C LYS A 48 -27.16 3.04 -29.88
N GLU A 49 -28.30 3.47 -30.44
CA GLU A 49 -28.47 3.61 -31.89
C GLU A 49 -27.53 4.69 -32.46
N ALA A 50 -27.47 5.85 -31.80
CA ALA A 50 -26.59 6.94 -32.19
C ALA A 50 -25.11 6.55 -32.08
N ALA A 51 -24.70 5.87 -31.02
CA ALA A 51 -23.34 5.36 -30.87
C ALA A 51 -22.97 4.31 -31.93
N ALA A 52 -23.90 3.42 -32.30
CA ALA A 52 -23.67 2.45 -33.38
C ALA A 52 -23.53 3.14 -34.75
N SER A 53 -24.35 4.15 -35.02
CA SER A 53 -24.27 4.98 -36.23
C SER A 53 -22.94 5.74 -36.31
N LEU A 54 -22.53 6.34 -35.19
CA LEU A 54 -21.25 7.03 -35.07
C LEU A 54 -20.08 6.05 -35.26
N HIS A 55 -20.14 4.86 -34.65
CA HIS A 55 -19.12 3.83 -34.83
C HIS A 55 -18.94 3.43 -36.30
N GLN A 56 -20.04 3.20 -37.02
CA GLN A 56 -19.99 2.86 -38.44
C GLN A 56 -19.37 4.02 -39.26
N SER A 57 -19.74 5.27 -38.95
CA SER A 57 -19.20 6.46 -39.60
C SER A 57 -17.70 6.64 -39.35
N VAL A 58 -17.24 6.46 -38.11
CA VAL A 58 -15.82 6.46 -37.75
C VAL A 58 -15.08 5.36 -38.49
N LYS A 59 -15.63 4.15 -38.52
CA LYS A 59 -15.01 2.99 -39.16
C LYS A 59 -14.82 3.16 -40.65
N GLU A 60 -15.85 3.60 -41.37
CA GLU A 60 -15.77 3.86 -42.81
C GLU A 60 -14.78 4.99 -43.11
N THR A 61 -14.86 6.09 -42.35
CA THR A 61 -14.03 7.26 -42.60
C THR A 61 -12.56 7.00 -42.29
N LEU A 62 -12.23 6.29 -41.21
CA LEU A 62 -10.84 5.95 -40.87
C LEU A 62 -10.25 4.90 -41.81
N ALA A 63 -11.07 3.97 -42.31
CA ALA A 63 -10.63 3.02 -43.33
C ALA A 63 -10.26 3.73 -44.65
N GLU A 64 -10.99 4.79 -45.01
CA GLU A 64 -10.71 5.59 -46.19
C GLU A 64 -9.57 6.61 -45.95
N PHE A 65 -9.51 7.24 -44.77
CA PHE A 65 -8.56 8.30 -44.42
C PHE A 65 -7.92 8.12 -43.03
N PRO A 66 -6.89 7.26 -42.91
CA PRO A 66 -6.20 7.04 -41.64
C PRO A 66 -5.58 8.30 -41.02
N VAL A 67 -5.26 9.31 -41.85
CA VAL A 67 -4.72 10.61 -41.42
C VAL A 67 -5.62 11.35 -40.43
N LEU A 68 -6.93 11.07 -40.43
CA LEU A 68 -7.86 11.71 -39.49
C LEU A 68 -7.63 11.29 -38.05
N ALA A 69 -7.14 10.06 -37.80
CA ALA A 69 -6.73 9.62 -36.45
C ALA A 69 -5.47 10.35 -35.95
N GLN A 70 -4.75 11.03 -36.85
CA GLN A 70 -3.58 11.86 -36.53
C GLN A 70 -3.90 13.35 -36.41
N THR A 71 -5.17 13.73 -36.61
CA THR A 71 -5.58 15.14 -36.68
C THR A 71 -6.01 15.68 -35.32
N ILE A 72 -5.64 16.93 -35.03
CA ILE A 72 -6.05 17.70 -33.86
C ILE A 72 -6.72 19.02 -34.25
N PHE A 73 -7.66 19.48 -33.43
CA PHE A 73 -8.47 20.66 -33.70
C PHE A 73 -7.75 21.95 -33.25
N LYS A 74 -7.39 22.88 -34.16
CA LYS A 74 -6.59 24.06 -33.77
C LYS A 74 -7.25 24.95 -32.71
N ASN A 75 -8.55 25.20 -32.82
CA ASN A 75 -9.26 26.22 -32.03
C ASN A 75 -9.89 25.69 -30.73
N MET A 76 -10.01 24.37 -30.58
CA MET A 76 -10.67 23.70 -29.44
C MET A 76 -9.60 23.00 -28.60
N GLN A 77 -8.74 23.78 -27.94
CA GLN A 77 -7.67 23.28 -27.06
C GLN A 77 -6.75 22.21 -27.68
N LYS A 78 -6.66 22.09 -29.02
CA LYS A 78 -5.89 21.03 -29.69
C LYS A 78 -6.39 19.61 -29.42
N TYR A 79 -7.68 19.43 -29.20
CA TYR A 79 -8.26 18.10 -29.01
C TYR A 79 -8.12 17.21 -30.23
N SER A 80 -7.70 15.97 -29.99
CA SER A 80 -7.74 14.89 -30.98
C SER A 80 -9.12 14.24 -31.00
N LEU A 81 -9.41 13.46 -32.05
CA LEU A 81 -10.63 12.64 -32.09
C LEU A 81 -10.67 11.69 -30.89
N LEU A 82 -9.56 11.02 -30.56
CA LEU A 82 -9.47 10.11 -29.42
C LEU A 82 -9.81 10.82 -28.10
N GLU A 83 -9.33 12.04 -27.91
CA GLU A 83 -9.57 12.80 -26.69
C GLU A 83 -11.04 13.11 -26.48
N VAL A 84 -11.75 13.53 -27.53
CA VAL A 84 -13.21 13.78 -27.45
C VAL A 84 -13.96 12.50 -27.11
N PHE A 85 -13.67 11.40 -27.80
CA PHE A 85 -14.33 10.13 -27.52
C PHE A 85 -14.08 9.65 -26.09
N CYS A 86 -12.85 9.78 -25.58
CA CYS A 86 -12.52 9.40 -24.21
C CYS A 86 -13.16 10.30 -23.14
N ARG A 87 -13.47 11.57 -23.45
CA ARG A 87 -14.05 12.50 -22.46
C ARG A 87 -15.57 12.52 -22.49
N ASN A 88 -16.15 12.48 -23.69
CA ASN A 88 -17.54 12.84 -23.90
C ASN A 88 -18.45 11.62 -24.08
N VAL A 89 -17.92 10.48 -24.53
CA VAL A 89 -18.77 9.33 -24.88
C VAL A 89 -18.45 8.10 -24.05
N GLY A 90 -17.16 7.87 -23.77
CA GLY A 90 -16.71 6.82 -22.88
C GLY A 90 -17.13 5.40 -23.31
N ASP A 91 -17.87 4.70 -22.44
CA ASP A 91 -18.15 3.27 -22.57
C ASP A 91 -19.07 2.93 -23.74
N VAL A 92 -20.01 3.81 -24.07
CA VAL A 92 -20.96 3.64 -25.17
C VAL A 92 -20.24 3.52 -26.53
N CYS A 93 -19.07 4.17 -26.67
CA CYS A 93 -18.26 4.14 -27.88
C CYS A 93 -16.95 3.37 -27.71
N TYR A 94 -16.93 2.34 -26.86
CA TYR A 94 -15.76 1.48 -26.64
C TYR A 94 -15.11 1.01 -27.95
N ASP A 95 -15.90 0.48 -28.90
CA ASP A 95 -15.38 -0.04 -30.16
C ASP A 95 -14.75 1.05 -31.05
N SER A 96 -15.32 2.26 -31.02
CA SER A 96 -14.78 3.43 -31.73
C SER A 96 -13.47 3.90 -31.11
N ILE A 97 -13.39 3.97 -29.77
CA ILE A 97 -12.18 4.32 -29.04
C ILE A 97 -11.07 3.32 -29.37
N GLN A 98 -11.36 2.02 -29.28
CA GLN A 98 -10.39 0.98 -29.60
C GLN A 98 -9.91 1.11 -31.06
N LEU A 99 -10.81 1.31 -32.02
CA LEU A 99 -10.46 1.47 -33.44
C LEU A 99 -9.56 2.70 -33.70
N ILE A 100 -9.85 3.82 -33.03
CA ILE A 100 -9.03 5.04 -33.15
C ILE A 100 -7.62 4.78 -32.59
N ILE A 101 -7.51 4.09 -31.45
CA ILE A 101 -6.21 3.70 -30.86
C ILE A 101 -5.45 2.76 -31.81
N GLU A 102 -6.13 1.79 -32.43
CA GLU A 102 -5.52 0.88 -33.40
C GLU A 102 -4.97 1.62 -34.62
N SER A 103 -5.65 2.70 -35.02
CA SER A 103 -5.26 3.54 -36.15
C SER A 103 -4.09 4.48 -35.83
N ASN A 104 -4.04 5.01 -34.61
CA ASN A 104 -2.95 5.88 -34.14
C ASN A 104 -2.75 5.79 -32.61
N PRO A 105 -1.91 4.85 -32.12
CA PRO A 105 -1.68 4.68 -30.69
C PRO A 105 -0.93 5.86 -30.04
N HIS A 106 -0.21 6.69 -30.81
CA HIS A 106 0.50 7.86 -30.27
C HIS A 106 -0.46 8.93 -29.75
N ALA A 107 -1.71 8.97 -30.25
CA ALA A 107 -2.73 9.89 -29.76
C ALA A 107 -3.05 9.71 -28.27
N LEU A 108 -2.77 8.54 -27.68
CA LEU A 108 -2.92 8.29 -26.24
C LEU A 108 -2.02 9.18 -25.38
N LEU A 109 -0.91 9.68 -25.94
CA LEU A 109 0.10 10.50 -25.26
C LEU A 109 -0.04 11.99 -25.55
N TRP A 110 -0.88 12.38 -26.52
CA TRP A 110 -1.05 13.78 -26.88
C TRP A 110 -1.78 14.53 -25.77
N SER A 111 -1.18 15.63 -25.30
CA SER A 111 -1.75 16.47 -24.25
C SER A 111 -2.10 17.84 -24.80
N SER A 112 -3.36 18.23 -24.57
CA SER A 112 -3.96 19.55 -24.84
C SER A 112 -3.77 20.56 -23.70
N GLY A 113 -2.99 20.20 -22.66
CA GLY A 113 -2.78 21.01 -21.45
C GLY A 113 -3.60 20.55 -20.23
N LEU A 114 -4.73 19.87 -20.43
CA LEU A 114 -5.52 19.31 -19.34
C LEU A 114 -5.03 17.91 -18.94
N GLN A 115 -5.14 16.93 -19.84
CA GLN A 115 -4.76 15.55 -19.58
C GLN A 115 -4.73 14.75 -20.89
N ALA A 116 -3.74 13.86 -21.08
CA ALA A 116 -3.68 13.01 -22.26
C ALA A 116 -4.71 11.86 -22.18
N PRO A 117 -5.22 11.34 -23.32
CA PRO A 117 -6.29 10.33 -23.32
C PRO A 117 -5.99 9.08 -22.50
N ILE A 118 -4.72 8.63 -22.42
CA ILE A 118 -4.34 7.47 -21.60
C ILE A 118 -4.73 7.61 -20.12
N TYR A 119 -4.72 8.83 -19.59
CA TYR A 119 -5.09 9.07 -18.21
C TYR A 119 -6.60 9.18 -18.03
N CYS A 120 -7.32 9.73 -19.02
CA CYS A 120 -8.79 9.72 -19.02
C CYS A 120 -9.32 8.27 -18.98
N LEU A 121 -8.68 7.38 -19.76
CA LEU A 121 -8.95 5.94 -19.70
C LEU A 121 -8.63 5.36 -18.33
N ALA A 122 -7.50 5.72 -17.74
CA ALA A 122 -7.09 5.15 -16.46
C ALA A 122 -7.94 5.66 -15.28
N SER A 123 -8.58 6.83 -15.38
CA SER A 123 -9.44 7.39 -14.35
C SER A 123 -10.93 7.11 -14.54
N SER A 124 -11.33 6.43 -15.61
CA SER A 124 -12.74 6.17 -15.92
C SER A 124 -13.12 4.72 -15.62
N GLY A 125 -14.31 4.48 -15.05
CA GLY A 125 -14.80 3.12 -14.73
C GLY A 125 -14.75 2.14 -15.91
N TRP A 126 -14.95 2.65 -17.12
CA TRP A 126 -15.03 1.89 -18.35
C TRP A 126 -13.69 1.65 -19.05
N GLY A 127 -12.64 2.39 -18.69
CA GLY A 127 -11.29 2.15 -19.20
C GLY A 127 -10.70 0.81 -18.77
N CYS A 128 -11.38 0.06 -17.89
CA CYS A 128 -10.94 -1.21 -17.33
C CYS A 128 -10.64 -2.30 -18.36
N LYS A 129 -11.36 -2.31 -19.47
CA LYS A 129 -11.10 -3.25 -20.56
C LYS A 129 -9.95 -2.80 -21.47
N LEU A 130 -9.82 -1.49 -21.69
CA LEU A 130 -8.81 -0.93 -22.59
C LEU A 130 -7.41 -0.92 -21.98
N MET A 131 -7.26 -0.60 -20.69
CA MET A 131 -5.92 -0.48 -20.09
C MET A 131 -5.07 -1.77 -20.20
N PRO A 132 -5.58 -2.98 -19.84
CA PRO A 132 -4.85 -4.22 -20.05
C PRO A 132 -4.58 -4.51 -21.54
N TRP A 133 -5.55 -4.21 -22.41
CA TRP A 133 -5.41 -4.41 -23.85
C TRP A 133 -4.32 -3.49 -24.45
N ILE A 134 -4.26 -2.22 -24.05
CA ILE A 134 -3.21 -1.27 -24.43
C ILE A 134 -1.85 -1.77 -23.92
N ALA A 135 -1.77 -2.25 -22.67
CA ALA A 135 -0.53 -2.77 -22.12
C ALA A 135 -0.01 -3.99 -22.90
N GLN A 136 -0.91 -4.83 -23.40
CA GLN A 136 -0.59 -5.99 -24.21
C GLN A 136 -0.13 -5.62 -25.63
N ARG A 137 -0.82 -4.68 -26.28
CA ARG A 137 -0.62 -4.35 -27.70
C ARG A 137 0.44 -3.26 -27.92
N TYR A 138 0.50 -2.28 -27.03
CA TYR A 138 1.33 -1.09 -27.13
C TYR A 138 2.13 -0.84 -25.84
N PRO A 139 2.96 -1.80 -25.37
CA PRO A 139 3.67 -1.67 -24.10
C PRO A 139 4.61 -0.47 -24.04
N TRP A 140 5.03 0.08 -25.19
CA TRP A 140 5.88 1.27 -25.27
C TRP A 140 5.16 2.54 -24.76
N ILE A 141 3.83 2.59 -24.76
CA ILE A 141 3.05 3.73 -24.23
C ILE A 141 3.33 3.93 -22.74
N PHE A 142 3.34 2.84 -21.97
CA PHE A 142 3.63 2.90 -20.53
C PHE A 142 5.10 3.20 -20.25
N ARG A 143 6.00 2.86 -21.18
CA ARG A 143 7.44 3.18 -21.10
C ARG A 143 7.78 4.60 -21.55
N HIS A 144 6.81 5.33 -22.12
CA HIS A 144 7.01 6.71 -22.55
C HIS A 144 7.37 7.59 -21.34
N SER A 145 8.25 8.58 -21.53
CA SER A 145 8.77 9.44 -20.47
C SER A 145 7.66 10.12 -19.66
N GLN A 146 6.59 10.56 -20.33
CA GLN A 146 5.42 11.17 -19.70
C GLN A 146 4.71 10.19 -18.75
N CYS A 147 4.48 8.94 -19.18
CA CYS A 147 3.86 7.90 -18.36
C CYS A 147 4.79 7.42 -17.24
N GLN A 148 6.10 7.36 -17.47
CA GLN A 148 7.06 7.03 -16.40
C GLN A 148 7.16 8.15 -15.35
N HIS A 149 6.95 9.41 -15.74
CA HIS A 149 6.88 10.53 -14.82
C HIS A 149 5.58 10.54 -14.02
N ASN A 150 4.46 10.26 -14.68
CA ASN A 150 3.13 10.19 -14.09
C ASN A 150 2.44 8.88 -14.52
N PRO A 151 2.55 7.79 -13.73
CA PRO A 151 2.07 6.48 -14.18
C PRO A 151 0.52 6.40 -14.23
N PRO A 152 -0.11 6.26 -15.42
CA PRO A 152 -1.56 6.26 -15.53
C PRO A 152 -2.20 5.08 -14.78
N HIS A 153 -1.53 3.94 -14.68
CA HIS A 153 -2.04 2.77 -13.97
C HIS A 153 -2.28 3.00 -12.46
N LEU A 154 -1.73 4.07 -11.88
CA LEU A 154 -2.02 4.46 -10.51
C LEU A 154 -3.38 5.17 -10.37
N LEU A 155 -3.88 5.82 -11.43
CA LEU A 155 -5.28 6.28 -11.49
C LEU A 155 -6.23 5.07 -11.55
N MET A 156 -5.87 4.05 -12.34
CA MET A 156 -6.62 2.79 -12.36
C MET A 156 -6.71 2.17 -10.96
N MET A 157 -5.59 2.15 -10.22
CA MET A 157 -5.60 1.67 -8.83
C MET A 157 -6.51 2.54 -7.94
N ALA A 158 -6.51 3.86 -8.13
CA ALA A 158 -7.38 4.77 -7.40
C ALA A 158 -8.87 4.49 -7.69
N CYS A 159 -9.23 4.21 -8.94
CA CYS A 159 -10.59 3.83 -9.32
C CYS A 159 -11.00 2.47 -8.72
N TYR A 160 -10.10 1.49 -8.70
CA TYR A 160 -10.33 0.20 -8.05
C TYR A 160 -10.64 0.33 -6.57
N VAL A 161 -9.81 1.06 -5.82
CA VAL A 161 -10.03 1.24 -4.37
C VAL A 161 -11.23 2.14 -4.07
N SER A 162 -11.74 2.87 -5.05
CA SER A 162 -12.96 3.67 -4.96
C SER A 162 -14.20 2.91 -5.47
N SER A 163 -14.09 1.60 -5.68
CA SER A 163 -15.19 0.72 -6.17
C SER A 163 -15.71 1.05 -7.57
N GLN A 164 -14.96 1.81 -8.36
CA GLN A 164 -15.31 2.12 -9.76
C GLN A 164 -14.85 1.02 -10.72
N TRP A 165 -13.87 0.21 -10.32
CA TRP A 165 -13.31 -0.87 -11.14
C TRP A 165 -13.37 -2.21 -10.41
N ASP A 166 -13.56 -3.28 -11.18
CA ASP A 166 -13.39 -4.64 -10.71
C ASP A 166 -11.93 -5.02 -10.51
N LEU A 167 -11.69 -6.03 -9.67
CA LEU A 167 -10.35 -6.53 -9.37
C LEU A 167 -9.69 -7.21 -10.59
N GLU A 168 -10.45 -8.01 -11.34
CA GLU A 168 -9.92 -8.84 -12.43
C GLU A 168 -9.20 -8.03 -13.53
N PRO A 169 -9.75 -6.92 -14.05
CA PRO A 169 -9.04 -6.10 -15.02
C PRO A 169 -7.74 -5.48 -14.48
N VAL A 170 -7.76 -5.03 -13.22
CA VAL A 170 -6.59 -4.43 -12.57
C VAL A 170 -5.50 -5.48 -12.38
N ARG A 171 -5.87 -6.68 -11.93
CA ARG A 171 -4.95 -7.81 -11.80
C ARG A 171 -4.35 -8.20 -13.15
N ASN A 172 -5.21 -8.37 -14.17
CA ASN A 172 -4.78 -8.68 -15.53
C ASN A 172 -3.79 -7.64 -16.07
N PHE A 173 -4.03 -6.35 -15.81
CA PHE A 173 -3.08 -5.28 -16.18
C PHE A 173 -1.69 -5.52 -15.57
N TYR A 174 -1.59 -5.77 -14.26
CA TYR A 174 -0.29 -5.98 -13.61
C TYR A 174 0.36 -7.32 -13.95
N GLU A 175 -0.42 -8.33 -14.36
CA GLU A 175 0.11 -9.59 -14.92
C GLU A 175 0.74 -9.36 -16.31
N ILE A 176 0.14 -8.51 -17.14
CA ILE A 176 0.67 -8.12 -18.46
C ILE A 176 1.84 -7.12 -18.34
N TYR A 177 1.76 -6.18 -17.39
CA TYR A 177 2.75 -5.13 -17.15
C TYR A 177 3.28 -5.13 -15.70
N PRO A 178 4.10 -6.13 -15.30
CA PRO A 178 4.61 -6.23 -13.93
C PRO A 178 5.51 -5.06 -13.49
N GLN A 179 6.12 -4.35 -14.45
CA GLN A 179 6.92 -3.17 -14.18
C GLN A 179 6.11 -2.05 -13.49
N GLY A 180 4.80 -1.97 -13.75
CA GLY A 180 3.91 -1.00 -13.08
C GLY A 180 3.87 -1.18 -11.56
N LEU A 181 4.15 -2.38 -11.02
CA LEU A 181 4.25 -2.58 -9.56
C LEU A 181 5.44 -1.84 -8.92
N ARG A 182 6.42 -1.44 -9.75
CA ARG A 182 7.63 -0.71 -9.36
C ARG A 182 7.54 0.79 -9.66
N GLU A 183 6.46 1.22 -10.29
CA GLU A 183 6.20 2.61 -10.61
C GLU A 183 5.41 3.25 -9.46
N ARG A 184 5.65 4.54 -9.21
CA ARG A 184 5.02 5.28 -8.11
C ARG A 184 4.81 6.74 -8.49
N TYR A 185 3.85 7.38 -7.85
CA TYR A 185 3.75 8.84 -7.91
C TYR A 185 4.95 9.46 -7.21
N LYS A 186 5.69 10.33 -7.91
CA LYS A 186 6.79 11.09 -7.30
C LYS A 186 6.30 12.11 -6.27
N PHE A 187 5.09 12.62 -6.45
CA PHE A 187 4.53 13.74 -5.67
C PHE A 187 3.32 13.36 -4.82
N SER A 188 2.96 12.07 -4.75
CA SER A 188 1.83 11.61 -3.93
C SER A 188 2.31 10.72 -2.80
N SER A 189 1.73 10.93 -1.62
CA SER A 189 1.86 10.03 -0.47
C SER A 189 1.33 8.62 -0.74
N LYS A 190 0.53 8.42 -1.80
CA LYS A 190 -0.05 7.12 -2.15
C LYS A 190 1.00 6.07 -2.56
N GLY A 191 2.21 6.49 -2.95
CA GLY A 191 3.35 5.59 -3.18
C GLY A 191 3.15 4.58 -4.32
N TYR A 192 3.56 3.33 -4.08
CA TYR A 192 3.44 2.19 -5.00
C TYR A 192 1.99 1.65 -5.06
N PRO A 193 1.61 0.87 -6.10
CA PRO A 193 0.29 0.23 -6.18
C PRO A 193 -0.09 -0.57 -4.92
N LEU A 194 0.89 -1.25 -4.31
CA LEU A 194 0.71 -1.99 -3.06
C LEU A 194 0.18 -1.08 -1.94
N SER A 195 0.78 0.10 -1.77
CA SER A 195 0.38 1.10 -0.78
C SER A 195 -0.96 1.73 -1.15
N ALA A 196 -1.13 2.11 -2.41
CA ALA A 196 -2.36 2.70 -2.92
C ALA A 196 -3.59 1.79 -2.72
N SER A 197 -3.41 0.47 -2.80
CA SER A 197 -4.48 -0.52 -2.57
C SER A 197 -5.14 -0.43 -1.19
N LEU A 198 -4.49 0.20 -0.21
CA LEU A 198 -5.00 0.38 1.15
C LEU A 198 -5.78 1.69 1.36
N HIS A 199 -5.69 2.66 0.43
CA HIS A 199 -6.09 4.06 0.64
C HIS A 199 -7.49 4.45 0.11
N GLY A 200 -8.35 3.50 -0.27
CA GLY A 200 -9.71 3.80 -0.75
C GLY A 200 -10.85 3.33 0.14
N TRP A 201 -12.09 3.48 -0.32
CA TRP A 201 -13.30 3.06 0.40
C TRP A 201 -13.51 1.55 0.36
N ARG A 202 -13.06 0.90 -0.72
CA ARG A 202 -13.18 -0.54 -0.91
C ARG A 202 -12.28 -1.30 0.08
N GLU A 203 -12.81 -2.37 0.64
CA GLU A 203 -12.01 -3.35 1.37
C GLU A 203 -10.93 -3.94 0.43
N PRO A 204 -9.65 -3.93 0.82
CA PRO A 204 -8.60 -4.50 -0.03
C PRO A 204 -8.74 -6.02 -0.12
N ASP A 205 -8.59 -6.56 -1.34
CA ASP A 205 -8.50 -7.99 -1.53
C ASP A 205 -7.14 -8.50 -1.04
N ALA A 206 -7.16 -9.41 -0.06
CA ALA A 206 -5.95 -9.91 0.57
C ALA A 206 -5.09 -10.76 -0.37
N ASP A 207 -5.70 -11.54 -1.26
CA ASP A 207 -4.97 -12.38 -2.21
C ASP A 207 -4.22 -11.54 -3.23
N PHE A 208 -4.87 -10.50 -3.75
CA PHE A 208 -4.27 -9.55 -4.67
C PHE A 208 -3.17 -8.73 -4.00
N PHE A 209 -3.39 -8.23 -2.78
CA PHE A 209 -2.35 -7.54 -2.00
C PHE A 209 -1.12 -8.42 -1.81
N ILE A 210 -1.32 -9.65 -1.32
CA ILE A 210 -0.23 -10.62 -1.07
C ILE A 210 0.50 -10.95 -2.38
N TRP A 211 -0.25 -11.11 -3.48
CA TRP A 211 0.34 -11.32 -4.79
C TRP A 211 1.23 -10.15 -5.21
N MET A 212 0.76 -8.90 -5.10
CA MET A 212 1.56 -7.71 -5.42
C MET A 212 2.82 -7.62 -4.55
N ALA A 213 2.70 -7.87 -3.25
CA ALA A 213 3.82 -7.85 -2.32
C ALA A 213 4.87 -8.92 -2.66
N LYS A 214 4.45 -10.11 -3.09
CA LYS A 214 5.36 -11.17 -3.56
C LYS A 214 6.04 -10.83 -4.88
N GLN A 215 5.35 -10.15 -5.80
CA GLN A 215 5.93 -9.72 -7.08
C GLN A 215 6.97 -8.61 -6.89
N TYR A 216 6.74 -7.68 -5.95
CA TYR A 216 7.69 -6.62 -5.64
C TYR A 216 7.79 -6.31 -4.13
N PRO A 217 8.56 -7.14 -3.38
CA PRO A 217 8.68 -7.03 -1.92
C PRO A 217 9.15 -5.67 -1.41
N LYS A 218 10.00 -4.97 -2.18
CA LYS A 218 10.55 -3.66 -1.81
C LYS A 218 9.46 -2.59 -1.61
N ALA A 219 8.30 -2.73 -2.25
CA ALA A 219 7.20 -1.79 -2.05
C ALA A 219 6.60 -1.85 -0.63
N ALA A 220 6.75 -2.97 0.09
CA ALA A 220 6.26 -3.10 1.47
C ALA A 220 7.03 -2.21 2.46
N TYR A 221 8.31 -1.93 2.15
CA TYR A 221 9.23 -1.11 2.94
C TYR A 221 9.27 0.35 2.50
N TYR A 222 8.41 0.74 1.57
CA TYR A 222 8.36 2.12 1.13
C TYR A 222 7.79 3.02 2.22
N ASP A 223 8.52 4.08 2.57
CA ASP A 223 8.01 5.13 3.43
C ASP A 223 7.03 6.02 2.65
N GLN A 224 5.74 5.88 2.94
CA GLN A 224 4.66 6.58 2.25
C GLN A 224 4.59 8.06 2.66
N SER A 225 4.90 8.35 3.92
CA SER A 225 4.91 9.70 4.50
C SER A 225 5.45 9.63 5.92
N ARG A 226 6.58 10.29 6.17
CA ARG A 226 7.08 10.56 7.52
C ARG A 226 7.14 9.28 8.37
N ALA A 227 7.93 8.29 7.93
CA ALA A 227 8.21 7.05 8.65
C ALA A 227 6.97 6.19 8.98
N ARG A 228 6.01 6.14 8.05
CA ARG A 228 4.87 5.21 8.11
C ARG A 228 5.07 4.09 7.10
N SER A 229 5.27 2.89 7.62
CA SER A 229 5.33 1.67 6.81
C SER A 229 3.93 1.18 6.39
N VAL A 230 3.89 0.27 5.42
CA VAL A 230 2.63 -0.39 5.00
C VAL A 230 1.95 -1.11 6.17
N LEU A 231 2.71 -1.68 7.11
CA LEU A 231 2.15 -2.31 8.31
C LEU A 231 1.46 -1.30 9.23
N HIS A 232 1.98 -0.06 9.33
CA HIS A 232 1.30 1.00 10.09
C HIS A 232 -0.06 1.34 9.48
N GLU A 233 -0.16 1.39 8.15
CA GLU A 233 -1.41 1.69 7.47
C GLU A 233 -2.46 0.57 7.67
N VAL A 234 -2.02 -0.68 7.62
CA VAL A 234 -2.87 -1.84 7.92
C VAL A 234 -3.33 -1.83 9.37
N CYS A 235 -2.43 -1.59 10.34
CA CYS A 235 -2.78 -1.50 11.75
C CYS A 235 -3.74 -0.33 12.04
N ARG A 236 -3.50 0.84 11.43
CA ARG A 236 -4.41 2.00 11.51
C ARG A 236 -5.80 1.64 10.95
N SER A 237 -5.84 0.99 9.80
CA SER A 237 -7.10 0.58 9.17
C SER A 237 -7.89 -0.43 10.01
N LEU A 238 -7.20 -1.38 10.65
CA LEU A 238 -7.81 -2.33 11.59
C LEU A 238 -8.32 -1.64 12.86
N ALA A 239 -7.61 -0.62 13.34
CA ALA A 239 -7.97 0.11 14.55
C ALA A 239 -9.10 1.14 14.33
N SER A 240 -9.28 1.64 13.10
CA SER A 240 -10.27 2.68 12.81
C SER A 240 -11.69 2.25 13.20
N LYS A 241 -12.37 3.11 13.97
CA LYS A 241 -13.78 2.96 14.36
C LYS A 241 -14.77 3.69 13.45
N SER A 242 -14.29 4.57 12.56
CA SER A 242 -15.15 5.36 11.67
C SER A 242 -16.06 4.45 10.83
N GLU A 243 -17.38 4.66 10.88
CA GLU A 243 -18.36 3.86 10.15
C GLU A 243 -18.04 3.84 8.64
N ASP A 244 -17.70 5.00 8.06
CA ASP A 244 -17.41 5.15 6.63
C ASP A 244 -16.09 4.49 6.19
N ARG A 245 -15.21 4.12 7.13
CA ARG A 245 -13.91 3.49 6.82
C ARG A 245 -13.60 2.31 7.72
N ASN A 246 -14.62 1.63 8.21
CA ASN A 246 -14.42 0.47 9.07
C ASN A 246 -13.80 -0.69 8.25
N LYS A 247 -12.47 -0.77 8.29
CA LYS A 247 -11.67 -1.78 7.58
C LYS A 247 -11.15 -2.88 8.49
N CYS A 248 -11.78 -3.08 9.65
CA CYS A 248 -11.46 -4.23 10.50
C CYS A 248 -12.11 -5.50 9.98
N THR A 249 -11.60 -5.97 8.84
CA THR A 249 -12.15 -7.12 8.12
C THR A 249 -11.19 -8.31 8.14
N PRO A 250 -11.68 -9.52 7.83
CA PRO A 250 -10.82 -10.69 7.69
C PRO A 250 -9.71 -10.52 6.65
N ASN A 251 -9.94 -9.80 5.54
CA ASN A 251 -8.91 -9.55 4.54
C ASN A 251 -7.81 -8.64 5.09
N MET A 252 -8.16 -7.55 5.78
CA MET A 252 -7.17 -6.67 6.38
C MET A 252 -6.34 -7.40 7.45
N ALA A 253 -6.99 -8.24 8.28
CA ALA A 253 -6.29 -9.09 9.23
C ALA A 253 -5.36 -10.09 8.52
N ARG A 254 -5.79 -10.67 7.40
CA ARG A 254 -4.96 -11.58 6.58
C ARG A 254 -3.74 -10.87 5.98
N ILE A 255 -3.90 -9.64 5.50
CA ILE A 255 -2.80 -8.79 5.05
C ILE A 255 -1.82 -8.53 6.21
N CYS A 256 -2.34 -8.17 7.38
CA CYS A 256 -1.53 -7.93 8.58
C CYS A 256 -0.71 -9.15 8.97
N ARG A 257 -1.33 -10.35 9.03
CA ARG A 257 -0.62 -11.61 9.30
C ARG A 257 0.52 -11.85 8.30
N PHE A 258 0.27 -11.62 7.01
CA PHE A 258 1.27 -11.77 5.97
C PHE A 258 2.46 -10.80 6.16
N LEU A 259 2.18 -9.53 6.44
CA LEU A 259 3.24 -8.54 6.68
C LEU A 259 4.06 -8.88 7.93
N ILE A 260 3.41 -9.30 9.02
CA ILE A 260 4.09 -9.72 10.25
C ILE A 260 4.99 -10.92 10.02
N SER A 261 4.58 -11.91 9.21
CA SER A 261 5.35 -13.13 8.98
C SER A 261 6.46 -12.98 7.94
N GLU A 262 6.20 -12.26 6.85
CA GLU A 262 7.11 -12.19 5.69
C GLU A 262 7.97 -10.91 5.67
N HIS A 263 7.57 -9.87 6.41
CA HIS A 263 8.24 -8.57 6.41
C HIS A 263 8.54 -8.08 7.84
N PRO A 264 9.39 -8.79 8.59
CA PRO A 264 9.51 -8.57 10.03
C PRO A 264 10.03 -7.20 10.43
N ASP A 265 10.89 -6.60 9.60
CA ASP A 265 11.48 -5.30 9.91
C ASP A 265 10.44 -4.16 9.89
N LEU A 266 9.25 -4.38 9.30
CA LEU A 266 8.16 -3.40 9.31
C LEU A 266 7.53 -3.19 10.69
N ALA A 267 7.75 -4.12 11.63
CA ALA A 267 7.19 -4.07 12.97
C ALA A 267 8.04 -3.25 13.96
N ILE A 268 9.24 -2.84 13.55
CA ILE A 268 10.18 -2.08 14.37
C ILE A 268 9.86 -0.58 14.25
N GLU A 269 10.17 0.19 15.30
CA GLU A 269 10.10 1.65 15.28
C GLU A 269 10.96 2.22 14.15
N ILE A 270 10.37 3.11 13.35
CA ILE A 270 11.08 3.92 12.37
C ILE A 270 11.27 5.29 13.03
N ASP A 271 12.52 5.65 13.35
CA ASP A 271 12.99 6.93 13.90
C ASP A 271 11.92 7.85 14.50
N GLY A 272 11.48 7.55 15.73
CA GLY A 272 10.62 8.44 16.52
C GLY A 272 9.12 8.34 16.27
N TYR A 273 8.67 7.40 15.44
CA TYR A 273 7.26 7.15 15.17
C TYR A 273 6.67 6.03 16.02
N MET A 274 5.34 6.05 16.15
CA MET A 274 4.60 4.99 16.84
C MET A 274 4.84 3.64 16.17
N MET A 275 5.14 2.60 16.95
CA MET A 275 5.14 1.22 16.43
C MET A 275 3.75 0.81 15.92
N PRO A 276 3.66 -0.16 14.99
CA PRO A 276 2.37 -0.63 14.48
C PRO A 276 1.44 -1.17 15.57
N ILE A 277 1.99 -1.85 16.59
CA ILE A 277 1.20 -2.37 17.71
C ILE A 277 0.52 -1.23 18.49
N SER A 278 1.18 -0.08 18.67
CA SER A 278 0.61 1.07 19.39
C SER A 278 -0.67 1.59 18.74
N LEU A 279 -0.79 1.48 17.41
CA LEU A 279 -1.99 1.88 16.67
C LEU A 279 -3.20 0.99 16.96
N LEU A 280 -2.98 -0.27 17.34
CA LEU A 280 -4.05 -1.23 17.62
C LEU A 280 -4.64 -1.06 19.03
N MET A 281 -3.89 -0.48 19.97
CA MET A 281 -4.18 -0.59 21.40
C MET A 281 -5.51 0.03 21.82
N LYS A 282 -5.90 1.14 21.16
CA LYS A 282 -7.17 1.84 21.42
C LYS A 282 -8.40 1.06 20.97
N SER A 283 -8.22 0.00 20.18
CA SER A 283 -9.30 -0.76 19.56
C SER A 283 -9.21 -2.26 19.90
N CYS A 284 -8.49 -2.60 20.97
CA CYS A 284 -8.35 -3.98 21.47
C CYS A 284 -9.62 -4.57 22.08
N ASN A 285 -10.74 -3.88 21.99
CA ASN A 285 -12.06 -4.44 22.24
C ASN A 285 -12.59 -5.26 21.04
N ARG A 286 -11.91 -5.18 19.88
CA ARG A 286 -12.33 -5.86 18.65
C ARG A 286 -11.55 -7.17 18.46
N PRO A 287 -12.21 -8.31 18.17
CA PRO A 287 -11.53 -9.62 18.09
C PRO A 287 -10.34 -9.68 17.12
N LEU A 288 -10.47 -9.09 15.93
CA LEU A 288 -9.39 -9.10 14.93
C LEU A 288 -8.21 -8.22 15.35
N VAL A 289 -8.48 -7.09 16.03
CA VAL A 289 -7.44 -6.21 16.57
C VAL A 289 -6.68 -6.90 17.70
N GLN A 290 -7.40 -7.56 18.62
CA GLN A 290 -6.81 -8.39 19.68
C GLN A 290 -5.88 -9.45 19.10
N GLU A 291 -6.33 -10.16 18.06
CA GLU A 291 -5.55 -11.20 17.40
C GLU A 291 -4.24 -10.62 16.82
N MET A 292 -4.31 -9.48 16.13
CA MET A 292 -3.12 -8.86 15.52
C MET A 292 -2.16 -8.29 16.57
N ALA A 293 -2.68 -7.73 17.67
CA ALA A 293 -1.86 -7.28 18.80
C ALA A 293 -1.11 -8.46 19.45
N ILE A 294 -1.81 -9.58 19.70
CA ILE A 294 -1.18 -10.81 20.21
C ILE A 294 -0.13 -11.33 19.24
N LEU A 295 -0.40 -11.32 17.94
CA LEU A 295 0.55 -11.77 16.92
C LEU A 295 1.81 -10.90 16.89
N LEU A 296 1.66 -9.57 16.98
CA LEU A 296 2.78 -8.64 17.07
C LEU A 296 3.60 -8.85 18.36
N LEU A 297 2.95 -9.03 19.52
CA LEU A 297 3.66 -9.32 20.78
C LEU A 297 4.45 -10.64 20.71
N LYS A 298 3.90 -11.66 20.04
CA LYS A 298 4.56 -12.95 19.85
C LYS A 298 5.80 -12.84 18.96
N ALA A 299 5.66 -12.12 17.85
CA ALA A 299 6.72 -11.97 16.87
C ALA A 299 7.80 -10.97 17.31
N TYR A 300 7.42 -9.91 18.03
CA TYR A 300 8.31 -8.79 18.39
C TYR A 300 8.17 -8.40 19.88
N PRO A 301 8.56 -9.27 20.84
CA PRO A 301 8.45 -8.96 22.27
C PRO A 301 9.22 -7.70 22.69
N GLN A 302 10.25 -7.30 21.91
CA GLN A 302 11.02 -6.08 22.12
C GLN A 302 10.19 -4.79 22.00
N CYS A 303 9.00 -4.82 21.38
CA CYS A 303 8.11 -3.66 21.35
C CYS A 303 7.75 -3.16 22.77
N MET A 304 7.81 -4.02 23.79
CA MET A 304 7.55 -3.62 25.18
C MET A 304 8.68 -2.78 25.81
N GLN A 305 9.85 -2.70 25.19
CA GLN A 305 11.01 -1.97 25.71
C GLN A 305 11.08 -0.52 25.22
N VAL A 306 10.21 -0.15 24.26
CA VAL A 306 10.19 1.21 23.71
C VAL A 306 9.57 2.16 24.72
N GLU A 307 10.34 3.17 25.13
CA GLU A 307 9.90 4.19 26.06
C GLU A 307 8.74 5.00 25.48
N GLY A 308 7.75 5.31 26.33
CA GLY A 308 6.60 6.11 25.94
C GLY A 308 7.02 7.53 25.57
N ARG A 309 6.33 8.10 24.58
CA ARG A 309 6.43 9.53 24.23
C ARG A 309 5.13 10.24 24.63
N PRO A 310 5.10 11.58 24.78
CA PRO A 310 3.89 12.30 25.16
C PRO A 310 2.68 12.01 24.25
N TRP A 311 2.93 11.79 22.95
CA TRP A 311 1.90 11.44 21.97
C TRP A 311 1.66 9.93 21.83
N CYS A 312 2.53 9.07 22.38
CA CYS A 312 2.45 7.62 22.29
C CYS A 312 2.74 7.00 23.67
N PRO A 313 1.71 6.74 24.50
CA PRO A 313 1.93 6.14 25.82
C PRO A 313 2.59 4.77 25.70
N GLU A 314 3.30 4.37 26.76
CA GLU A 314 3.90 3.05 26.86
C GLU A 314 2.84 1.96 26.66
N LEU A 315 3.22 0.88 25.96
CA LEU A 315 2.33 -0.25 25.74
C LEU A 315 1.84 -0.88 27.05
N SER A 316 2.68 -0.83 28.09
CA SER A 316 2.37 -1.29 29.46
C SER A 316 1.18 -0.56 30.10
N GLY A 317 0.88 0.66 29.64
CA GLY A 317 -0.22 1.48 30.14
C GLY A 317 -1.60 1.05 29.66
N PHE A 318 -1.68 0.19 28.63
CA PHE A 318 -2.96 -0.27 28.10
C PHE A 318 -3.47 -1.52 28.85
N PRO A 319 -4.71 -1.53 29.39
CA PRO A 319 -5.23 -2.64 30.20
C PRO A 319 -5.19 -4.00 29.51
N PHE A 320 -5.52 -4.05 28.22
CA PHE A 320 -5.44 -5.28 27.42
C PHE A 320 -4.01 -5.83 27.38
N ILE A 321 -3.03 -4.96 27.11
CA ILE A 321 -1.62 -5.37 27.05
C ILE A 321 -1.10 -5.84 28.39
N GLN A 322 -1.42 -5.11 29.46
CA GLN A 322 -1.02 -5.46 30.81
C GLN A 322 -1.45 -6.89 31.20
N LYS A 323 -2.64 -7.33 30.76
CA LYS A 323 -3.15 -8.68 31.02
C LYS A 323 -2.61 -9.73 30.06
N ILE A 324 -2.49 -9.40 28.77
CA ILE A 324 -2.15 -10.38 27.73
C ILE A 324 -0.64 -10.64 27.64
N GLN A 325 0.19 -9.63 27.89
CA GLN A 325 1.64 -9.67 27.72
C GLN A 325 2.30 -10.83 28.50
N PRO A 326 2.07 -11.02 29.82
CA PRO A 326 2.70 -12.14 30.54
C PRO A 326 2.28 -13.51 29.99
N LEU A 327 1.02 -13.67 29.56
CA LEU A 327 0.50 -14.90 28.99
C LEU A 327 1.16 -15.21 27.64
N VAL A 328 1.29 -14.19 26.79
CA VAL A 328 1.92 -14.29 25.47
C VAL A 328 3.41 -14.63 25.61
N PHE A 329 4.13 -13.98 26.53
CA PHE A 329 5.55 -14.27 26.73
C PHE A 329 5.78 -15.69 27.25
N GLN A 330 4.89 -16.19 28.12
CA GLN A 330 4.93 -17.58 28.56
C GLN A 330 4.64 -18.57 27.41
N ASP A 331 3.69 -18.26 26.52
CA ASP A 331 3.40 -19.08 25.32
C ASP A 331 4.61 -19.14 24.37
N VAL A 332 5.27 -18.00 24.14
CA VAL A 332 6.50 -17.93 23.31
C VAL A 332 7.65 -18.74 23.93
N GLU A 333 7.83 -18.67 25.26
CA GLU A 333 8.88 -19.43 25.94
C GLU A 333 8.65 -20.94 25.87
N ILE A 334 7.40 -21.38 26.02
CA ILE A 334 7.02 -22.80 25.83
C ILE A 334 7.34 -23.26 24.39
N ASP A 335 7.08 -22.42 23.39
CA ASP A 335 7.40 -22.74 21.99
C ASP A 335 8.89 -22.86 21.72
N ARG A 336 9.70 -21.99 22.34
CA ARG A 336 11.16 -22.08 22.29
C ARG A 336 11.64 -23.39 22.92
N GLU A 337 11.14 -23.73 24.12
CA GLU A 337 11.53 -24.95 24.79
C GLU A 337 11.12 -26.21 24.00
N LEU A 338 9.90 -26.25 23.46
CA LEU A 338 9.43 -27.34 22.61
C LEU A 338 10.33 -27.52 21.38
N SER A 339 10.75 -26.41 20.76
CA SER A 339 11.64 -26.42 19.60
C SER A 339 13.05 -26.93 19.95
N LEU A 340 13.62 -26.47 21.07
CA LEU A 340 14.90 -26.94 21.58
C LEU A 340 14.87 -28.44 21.92
N LEU A 341 13.82 -28.90 22.61
CA LEU A 341 13.66 -30.33 22.92
C LEU A 341 13.58 -31.17 21.65
N ALA A 342 12.84 -30.73 20.63
CA ALA A 342 12.73 -31.41 19.35
C ALA A 342 14.08 -31.46 18.61
N GLN A 343 14.86 -30.37 18.65
CA GLN A 343 16.20 -30.30 18.06
C GLN A 343 17.18 -31.25 18.77
N VAL A 344 17.25 -31.21 20.10
CA VAL A 344 18.16 -32.07 20.87
C VAL A 344 17.80 -33.55 20.69
N LEU A 345 16.51 -33.90 20.65
CA LEU A 345 16.06 -35.26 20.33
C LEU A 345 16.56 -35.73 18.95
N ARG A 346 16.51 -34.85 17.94
CA ARG A 346 17.04 -35.13 16.60
C ARG A 346 18.55 -35.30 16.64
N ASN A 347 19.26 -34.43 17.33
CA ASN A 347 20.72 -34.47 17.45
C ASN A 347 21.20 -35.74 18.17
N MET A 348 20.56 -36.15 19.26
CA MET A 348 20.90 -37.38 19.96
C MET A 348 20.66 -38.62 19.10
N LYS A 349 19.53 -38.67 18.37
CA LYS A 349 19.27 -39.75 17.42
C LYS A 349 20.36 -39.84 16.35
N ASN A 350 20.79 -38.70 15.81
CA ASN A 350 21.85 -38.64 14.81
C ASN A 350 23.20 -39.07 15.39
N ALA A 351 23.54 -38.64 16.60
CA ALA A 351 24.77 -39.03 17.30
C ALA A 351 24.83 -40.54 17.55
N THR A 352 23.71 -41.16 17.96
CA THR A 352 23.59 -42.61 18.09
C THR A 352 23.85 -43.32 16.76
N ILE A 353 23.24 -42.85 15.66
CA ILE A 353 23.40 -43.43 14.33
C ILE A 353 24.86 -43.33 13.87
N LEU A 354 25.48 -42.14 13.97
CA LEU A 354 26.87 -41.92 13.57
C LEU A 354 27.85 -42.76 14.40
N SER A 355 27.60 -42.88 15.71
CA SER A 355 28.41 -43.72 16.59
C SER A 355 28.34 -45.20 16.19
N ALA A 356 27.15 -45.70 15.80
CA ALA A 356 26.99 -47.06 15.32
C ALA A 356 27.78 -47.33 14.02
N TYR A 357 27.88 -46.34 13.12
CA TYR A 357 28.70 -46.46 11.92
C TYR A 357 30.20 -46.52 12.23
N HIS A 358 30.70 -45.67 13.14
CA HIS A 358 32.13 -45.63 13.49
C HIS A 358 32.59 -46.86 14.30
N SER A 359 31.71 -47.49 15.08
CA SER A 359 32.01 -48.72 15.83
C SER A 359 32.37 -49.92 14.94
N THR A 360 32.08 -49.88 13.63
CA THR A 360 32.44 -50.96 12.69
C THR A 360 33.94 -51.03 12.35
N SER A 361 34.72 -50.01 12.74
CA SER A 361 36.12 -49.84 12.31
C SER A 361 37.19 -49.92 13.42
N THR A 362 36.80 -50.01 14.69
CA THR A 362 37.75 -50.11 15.83
C THR A 362 37.23 -51.10 16.89
N PRO A 363 37.86 -52.26 17.09
CA PRO A 363 37.26 -53.39 17.81
C PRO A 363 37.39 -53.35 19.34
N GLU A 364 38.17 -52.45 19.93
CA GLU A 364 38.38 -52.41 21.38
C GLU A 364 37.96 -51.05 21.97
N GLY A 365 36.75 -50.99 22.55
CA GLY A 365 36.23 -49.83 23.29
C GLY A 365 34.95 -49.19 22.74
N ALA A 366 34.63 -49.43 21.47
CA ALA A 366 33.50 -48.79 20.77
C ALA A 366 32.11 -49.28 21.23
N ASP A 367 32.01 -50.49 21.77
CA ASP A 367 30.76 -51.09 22.24
C ASP A 367 30.26 -50.45 23.55
N LEU A 368 31.17 -50.09 24.46
CA LEU A 368 30.84 -49.43 25.72
C LEU A 368 30.33 -48.01 25.47
N THR A 369 31.00 -47.25 24.60
CA THR A 369 30.58 -45.89 24.24
C THR A 369 29.22 -45.88 23.53
N LEU A 370 28.98 -46.83 22.62
CA LEU A 370 27.69 -46.96 21.93
C LEU A 370 26.57 -47.37 22.89
N SER A 371 26.83 -48.29 23.82
CA SER A 371 25.88 -48.71 24.86
C SER A 371 25.49 -47.57 25.80
N VAL A 372 26.47 -46.77 26.23
CA VAL A 372 26.23 -45.58 27.07
C VAL A 372 25.43 -44.53 26.31
N LEU A 373 25.80 -44.23 25.07
CA LEU A 373 25.06 -43.27 24.23
C LEU A 373 23.63 -43.71 23.94
N ASN A 374 23.40 -45.01 23.69
CA ASN A 374 22.05 -45.56 23.52
C ASN A 374 21.22 -45.43 24.80
N SER A 375 21.82 -45.74 25.95
CA SER A 375 21.16 -45.63 27.25
C SER A 375 20.82 -44.17 27.59
N LEU A 376 21.75 -43.25 27.37
CA LEU A 376 21.54 -41.80 27.53
C LEU A 376 20.46 -41.27 26.58
N ASN A 377 20.48 -41.71 25.31
CA ASN A 377 19.48 -41.35 24.33
C ASN A 377 18.08 -41.83 24.76
N GLU A 378 17.93 -43.06 25.25
CA GLU A 378 16.63 -43.55 25.73
C GLU A 378 16.14 -42.85 27.00
N VAL A 379 17.04 -42.54 27.95
CA VAL A 379 16.71 -41.76 29.15
C VAL A 379 16.26 -40.34 28.76
N TYR A 380 17.07 -39.65 27.94
CA TYR A 380 16.74 -38.31 27.47
C TYR A 380 15.45 -38.31 26.67
N ARG A 381 15.25 -39.29 25.78
CA ARG A 381 14.04 -39.42 24.99
C ARG A 381 12.80 -39.61 25.85
N SER A 382 12.91 -40.41 26.90
CA SER A 382 11.81 -40.64 27.85
C SER A 382 11.48 -39.37 28.64
N TRP A 383 12.51 -38.68 29.14
CA TRP A 383 12.36 -37.39 29.84
C TRP A 383 11.77 -36.31 28.93
N ALA A 384 12.33 -36.12 27.73
CA ALA A 384 11.89 -35.12 26.76
C ALA A 384 10.45 -35.36 26.31
N ARG A 385 10.02 -36.63 26.12
CA ARG A 385 8.61 -36.96 25.83
C ARG A 385 7.68 -36.52 26.96
N LEU A 386 8.07 -36.78 28.22
CA LEU A 386 7.29 -36.36 29.39
C LEU A 386 7.21 -34.83 29.46
N ARG A 387 8.34 -34.13 29.26
CA ARG A 387 8.41 -32.67 29.28
C ARG A 387 7.59 -32.05 28.14
N ILE A 388 7.70 -32.57 26.92
CA ILE A 388 6.88 -32.14 25.77
C ILE A 388 5.39 -32.32 26.08
N LYS A 389 4.99 -33.43 26.70
CA LYS A 389 3.59 -33.65 27.10
C LYS A 389 3.12 -32.58 28.09
N LEU A 390 3.91 -32.30 29.12
CA LEU A 390 3.62 -31.27 30.12
C LEU A 390 3.52 -29.87 29.49
N LEU A 391 4.50 -29.50 28.67
CA LEU A 391 4.53 -28.22 27.96
C LEU A 391 3.33 -28.04 27.04
N LYS A 392 2.90 -29.09 26.33
CA LYS A 392 1.69 -29.04 25.49
C LYS A 392 0.42 -28.79 26.31
N THR A 393 0.28 -29.44 27.47
CA THR A 393 -0.84 -29.20 28.38
C THR A 393 -0.81 -27.78 28.93
N GLN A 394 0.35 -27.30 29.35
CA GLN A 394 0.53 -25.93 29.81
C GLN A 394 0.21 -24.91 28.72
N LYS A 395 0.65 -25.16 27.48
CA LYS A 395 0.33 -24.34 26.31
C LYS A 395 -1.17 -24.26 26.05
N GLN A 396 -1.86 -25.40 26.15
CA GLN A 396 -3.31 -25.45 25.95
C GLN A 396 -4.04 -24.61 27.02
N CYS A 397 -3.65 -24.75 28.28
CA CYS A 397 -4.17 -23.93 29.38
C CYS A 397 -3.92 -22.43 29.12
N LEU A 398 -2.72 -22.05 28.67
CA LEU A 398 -2.42 -20.65 28.35
C LEU A 398 -3.26 -20.10 27.19
N LYS A 399 -3.51 -20.90 26.16
CA LYS A 399 -4.40 -20.51 25.07
C LYS A 399 -5.81 -20.23 25.55
N GLU A 400 -6.34 -21.06 26.45
CA GLU A 400 -7.64 -20.85 27.08
C GLU A 400 -7.66 -19.54 27.90
N HIS A 401 -6.62 -19.27 28.70
CA HIS A 401 -6.51 -18.01 29.46
C HIS A 401 -6.39 -16.77 28.56
N ILE A 402 -5.64 -16.88 27.45
CA ILE A 402 -5.54 -15.82 26.43
C ILE A 402 -6.93 -15.57 25.82
N GLU A 403 -7.66 -16.63 25.47
CA GLU A 403 -9.00 -16.54 24.89
C GLU A 403 -10.00 -15.91 25.88
N GLU A 404 -10.00 -16.35 27.14
CA GLU A 404 -10.81 -15.77 28.22
C GLU A 404 -10.52 -14.28 28.41
N THR A 405 -9.23 -13.89 28.39
CA THR A 405 -8.82 -12.49 28.47
C THR A 405 -9.31 -11.70 27.26
N CYS A 406 -9.21 -12.24 26.05
CA CYS A 406 -9.74 -11.60 24.85
C CYS A 406 -11.26 -11.40 24.93
N ILE A 407 -12.01 -12.40 25.42
CA ILE A 407 -13.46 -12.30 25.60
C ILE A 407 -13.79 -11.19 26.60
N PHE A 408 -13.08 -11.11 27.73
CA PHE A 408 -13.30 -10.09 28.76
C PHE A 408 -13.25 -8.66 28.21
N PHE A 409 -12.37 -8.37 27.25
CA PHE A 409 -12.23 -7.02 26.68
C PHE A 409 -13.19 -6.73 25.51
N ARG A 410 -14.01 -7.68 25.04
CA ARG A 410 -14.90 -7.45 23.89
C ARG A 410 -16.13 -6.61 24.19
N ASP A 411 -16.57 -6.58 25.44
CA ASP A 411 -17.86 -6.02 25.84
C ASP A 411 -17.80 -4.52 26.20
N ASP A 412 -16.61 -3.90 26.13
CA ASP A 412 -16.39 -2.48 26.50
C ASP A 412 -16.81 -1.47 25.40
N ASP A 413 -17.34 -1.91 24.25
CA ASP A 413 -17.68 -1.00 23.12
C ASP A 413 -19.08 -0.36 23.21
N ALA A 414 -19.81 -0.56 24.31
CA ALA A 414 -21.22 -0.18 24.41
C ALA A 414 -21.48 1.24 24.98
N SER A 415 -20.45 2.04 25.30
CA SER A 415 -20.67 3.32 26.02
C SER A 415 -19.98 4.58 25.49
N ASP A 416 -19.14 4.50 24.45
CA ASP A 416 -18.25 5.63 24.09
C ASP A 416 -18.61 6.29 22.74
N GLU A 417 -19.90 6.40 22.41
CA GLU A 417 -20.35 7.14 21.21
C GLU A 417 -20.53 8.65 21.40
N GLU A 418 -20.25 9.21 22.58
CA GLU A 418 -20.38 10.66 22.80
C GLU A 418 -19.24 11.24 23.64
N SER A 419 -18.04 11.39 23.08
CA SER A 419 -17.15 12.47 23.55
C SER A 419 -16.24 13.02 22.45
N SER A 420 -16.70 14.14 21.87
CA SER A 420 -15.90 15.32 21.52
C SER A 420 -14.77 15.14 20.50
N ASP A 421 -15.14 15.24 19.22
CA ASP A 421 -14.33 15.87 18.18
C ASP A 421 -14.16 17.38 18.49
N GLU A 422 -13.28 17.70 19.43
CA GLU A 422 -12.66 19.03 19.51
C GLU A 422 -11.15 18.86 19.41
N SER A 423 -10.70 18.61 18.19
CA SER A 423 -9.34 18.93 17.78
C SER A 423 -9.45 20.05 16.74
N ASP A 424 -9.75 21.23 17.28
CA ASP A 424 -9.67 22.51 16.62
C ASP A 424 -8.21 22.71 16.20
N SER A 425 -7.87 22.23 15.01
CA SER A 425 -6.62 22.54 14.34
C SER A 425 -6.74 23.97 13.83
N SER A 426 -6.54 24.93 14.74
CA SER A 426 -6.35 26.33 14.42
C SER A 426 -5.23 26.45 13.39
N SER A 427 -5.61 26.60 12.12
CA SER A 427 -4.77 27.21 11.11
C SER A 427 -4.54 28.64 11.58
N GLU A 428 -3.33 28.92 12.03
CA GLU A 428 -2.87 30.29 12.25
C GLU A 428 -2.98 31.02 10.91
N ASP A 429 -4.02 31.84 10.81
CA ASP A 429 -4.18 32.86 9.78
C ASP A 429 -3.03 33.86 9.95
N ASP A 430 -2.11 33.85 8.99
CA ASP A 430 -1.15 34.94 8.78
C ASP A 430 -1.93 36.16 8.25
N ASP A 431 -2.31 36.97 9.22
CA ASP A 431 -2.85 38.31 9.12
C ASP A 431 -1.82 39.25 8.46
N LEU A 432 -1.97 39.54 7.17
CA LEU A 432 -1.37 40.70 6.52
C LEU A 432 -2.48 41.62 6.00
N SER A 433 -2.66 42.67 6.78
CA SER A 433 -3.54 43.81 6.59
C SER A 433 -3.04 44.77 5.50
N ASP A 434 -3.99 45.59 5.08
CA ASP A 434 -3.89 46.88 4.37
C ASP A 434 -3.70 46.86 2.85
N ASP A 435 -4.76 47.16 2.10
CA ASP A 435 -5.01 48.57 1.72
C ASP A 435 -6.42 48.77 1.15
N GLU A 436 -7.00 49.91 1.48
CA GLU A 436 -8.35 50.34 1.17
C GLU A 436 -8.52 50.69 -0.31
N THR A 437 -9.73 50.52 -0.86
CA THR A 437 -10.55 51.66 -1.33
C THR A 437 -11.86 51.26 -2.02
N SER A 438 -12.90 51.98 -1.59
CA SER A 438 -13.98 52.54 -2.41
C SER A 438 -15.20 51.67 -2.76
N GLU A 439 -16.18 51.81 -1.86
CA GLU A 439 -17.62 52.04 -2.07
C GLU A 439 -18.19 51.96 -3.51
N GLY A 440 -19.27 51.19 -3.64
CA GLY A 440 -20.18 51.19 -4.78
C GLY A 440 -21.43 50.36 -4.53
N GLU A 441 -22.39 50.93 -3.81
CA GLU A 441 -23.74 50.40 -3.59
C GLU A 441 -24.49 50.20 -4.92
N SER A 442 -25.08 49.02 -5.14
CA SER A 442 -26.38 48.91 -5.80
C SER A 442 -27.06 47.58 -5.51
N SER A 443 -28.16 47.69 -4.77
CA SER A 443 -29.24 46.73 -4.61
C SER A 443 -29.80 46.23 -5.93
N ASP A 444 -30.01 44.92 -6.08
CA ASP A 444 -31.22 44.42 -6.73
C ASP A 444 -31.60 43.02 -6.22
N ASP A 445 -32.88 42.89 -5.91
CA ASP A 445 -33.57 41.72 -5.38
C ASP A 445 -33.96 40.79 -6.54
N SER A 446 -33.69 39.48 -6.42
CA SER A 446 -34.51 38.38 -7.00
C SER A 446 -34.00 37.02 -6.51
N ASP A 447 -34.60 36.54 -5.42
CA ASP A 447 -35.31 35.26 -5.22
C ASP A 447 -34.95 33.99 -6.05
N PRO A 448 -35.34 32.81 -5.54
CA PRO A 448 -34.48 31.72 -5.09
C PRO A 448 -34.36 30.60 -6.13
N ASP A 449 -33.38 29.70 -6.00
CA ASP A 449 -33.56 28.28 -6.35
C ASP A 449 -32.41 27.41 -5.81
N ASP A 450 -32.81 26.21 -5.39
CA ASP A 450 -32.03 25.08 -4.89
C ASP A 450 -30.78 24.78 -5.75
N TYR A 451 -29.62 24.70 -5.09
CA TYR A 451 -28.47 23.97 -5.63
C TYR A 451 -28.03 22.89 -4.65
N ASP A 452 -28.33 21.68 -5.10
CA ASP A 452 -27.88 20.39 -4.62
C ASP A 452 -26.35 20.27 -4.72
N ASP A 453 -25.80 19.59 -3.73
CA ASP A 453 -24.40 19.46 -3.37
C ASP A 453 -23.71 18.49 -4.34
N SER A 454 -22.77 18.98 -5.15
CA SER A 454 -21.97 18.12 -6.03
C SER A 454 -20.53 18.58 -6.19
N VAL A 455 -19.65 17.75 -5.59
CA VAL A 455 -18.29 17.38 -6.02
C VAL A 455 -17.29 18.52 -6.23
N GLY A 456 -16.81 19.06 -5.10
CA GLY A 456 -15.51 19.74 -5.04
C GLY A 456 -14.35 18.76 -5.23
N PHE A 457 -13.75 18.71 -6.42
CA PHE A 457 -12.39 18.19 -6.60
C PHE A 457 -11.64 18.98 -7.71
N LEU A 458 -10.61 19.72 -7.27
CA LEU A 458 -9.48 20.31 -8.03
C LEU A 458 -9.75 21.56 -8.89
N ARG A 459 -9.93 22.71 -8.22
CA ARG A 459 -9.42 23.98 -8.74
C ARG A 459 -7.94 24.08 -8.36
N ARG A 460 -7.06 24.04 -9.36
CA ARG A 460 -5.61 24.20 -9.21
C ARG A 460 -5.28 25.58 -9.76
N ASP A 461 -5.03 26.52 -8.86
CA ASP A 461 -4.59 27.86 -9.22
C ASP A 461 -3.19 27.77 -9.82
N TYR A 462 -3.09 28.05 -11.12
CA TYR A 462 -1.82 28.36 -11.76
C TYR A 462 -1.65 29.87 -11.65
N ASP A 463 -0.75 30.27 -10.75
CA ASP A 463 -0.23 31.63 -10.70
C ASP A 463 0.79 31.78 -11.85
N ASP A 464 0.39 32.56 -12.84
CA ASP A 464 1.12 32.89 -14.06
C ASP A 464 1.88 34.19 -13.77
N SER A 465 3.14 34.06 -13.34
CA SER A 465 4.05 35.19 -13.17
C SER A 465 5.08 35.23 -14.27
N ASP A 466 4.88 36.25 -15.09
CA ASP A 466 5.61 36.68 -16.26
C ASP A 466 6.97 37.34 -15.91
N GLU A 467 7.88 37.28 -16.89
CA GLU A 467 9.08 38.10 -17.11
C GLU A 467 10.23 38.17 -16.08
N SER A 468 11.42 37.74 -16.51
CA SER A 468 12.53 38.70 -16.69
C SER A 468 13.58 38.17 -17.66
N GLU A 469 13.88 39.05 -18.61
CA GLU A 469 14.98 39.00 -19.55
C GLU A 469 16.35 39.09 -18.85
N ASP A 470 17.39 38.78 -19.64
CA ASP A 470 18.74 39.34 -19.55
C ASP A 470 19.82 38.53 -18.80
N SER A 471 20.64 37.82 -19.57
CA SER A 471 22.09 38.07 -19.58
C SER A 471 22.76 37.28 -20.72
N SER A 472 23.18 38.05 -21.72
CA SER A 472 24.31 37.72 -22.56
C SER A 472 25.57 37.54 -21.70
N ASP A 473 26.36 36.51 -21.97
CA ASP A 473 27.81 36.68 -22.07
C ASP A 473 28.38 35.53 -22.92
N GLU A 474 28.93 35.95 -24.05
CA GLU A 474 29.86 35.20 -24.87
C GLU A 474 31.12 34.97 -24.03
N ASP A 475 31.65 33.74 -23.99
CA ASP A 475 33.10 33.65 -24.07
C ASP A 475 33.59 32.37 -24.74
N ASP A 476 34.51 32.66 -25.63
CA ASP A 476 35.17 31.87 -26.64
C ASP A 476 36.38 31.17 -26.00
N SER A 477 36.52 29.86 -26.13
CA SER A 477 37.85 29.25 -26.06
C SER A 477 37.90 27.93 -26.82
N SER A 478 38.66 28.05 -27.91
CA SER A 478 39.13 27.10 -28.89
C SER A 478 40.07 26.01 -28.37
N GLU A 479 40.24 25.00 -29.23
CA GLU A 479 41.48 24.21 -29.45
C GLU A 479 41.89 23.20 -28.36
N GLU A 480 42.57 22.10 -28.62
CA GLU A 480 42.81 21.19 -29.75
C GLU A 480 43.80 20.16 -29.16
N SER A 481 43.77 18.91 -29.64
CA SER A 481 44.83 17.90 -29.49
C SER A 481 45.12 17.40 -28.05
N SER A 482 45.56 16.18 -27.79
CA SER A 482 46.32 15.25 -28.60
C SER A 482 46.12 13.81 -28.10
N ASP A 483 46.41 12.90 -29.01
CA ASP A 483 46.73 11.49 -28.82
C ASP A 483 47.53 11.20 -27.54
N ASP A 484 47.20 10.10 -26.86
CA ASP A 484 48.25 9.23 -26.34
C ASP A 484 47.81 7.76 -26.38
N ASP A 485 48.70 6.98 -26.95
CA ASP A 485 48.62 5.57 -27.28
C ASP A 485 48.92 4.69 -26.05
N SER A 486 48.82 3.38 -26.31
CA SER A 486 49.42 2.27 -25.58
C SER A 486 48.57 1.60 -24.49
N ASP A 487 48.53 0.28 -24.40
CA ASP A 487 48.87 -0.85 -25.27
C ASP A 487 48.31 -2.09 -24.54
N ASP A 488 47.96 -3.11 -25.31
CA ASP A 488 48.12 -4.54 -25.00
C ASP A 488 47.80 -5.05 -23.58
N ASP A 489 46.74 -5.86 -23.47
CA ASP A 489 46.99 -7.28 -23.19
C ASP A 489 45.81 -8.18 -23.62
N ALA A 490 46.10 -8.96 -24.66
CA ALA A 490 45.28 -10.05 -25.15
C ALA A 490 45.60 -11.33 -24.39
N LEU A 491 44.59 -11.93 -23.74
CA LEU A 491 44.59 -13.37 -23.46
C LEU A 491 43.24 -13.99 -23.81
N SER A 492 43.18 -14.45 -25.06
CA SER A 492 42.26 -15.46 -25.55
C SER A 492 42.68 -16.85 -25.05
N ILE A 493 41.85 -17.56 -24.28
CA ILE A 493 41.91 -19.04 -24.21
C ILE A 493 40.50 -19.65 -24.18
N ALA A 494 40.18 -20.27 -25.32
CA ALA A 494 39.48 -21.54 -25.55
C ALA A 494 38.06 -21.79 -25.00
N ARG A 495 37.13 -21.82 -25.96
CA ARG A 495 36.06 -22.82 -26.13
C ARG A 495 36.48 -24.21 -25.63
N ASN A 496 35.57 -24.88 -24.93
CA ASN A 496 35.33 -26.31 -25.10
C ASN A 496 33.84 -26.60 -24.84
N GLU A 497 33.14 -26.92 -25.93
CA GLU A 497 31.88 -27.66 -25.93
C GLU A 497 32.22 -29.15 -25.74
N ALA A 498 31.57 -29.81 -24.78
CA ALA A 498 31.39 -31.26 -24.81
C ALA A 498 30.11 -31.64 -24.06
N HIS A 499 29.21 -32.26 -24.81
CA HIS A 499 28.04 -33.00 -24.41
C HIS A 499 28.41 -34.24 -23.58
N GLU A 500 27.59 -34.58 -22.57
CA GLU A 500 27.16 -35.92 -22.09
C GLU A 500 26.63 -35.74 -20.65
N SER A 501 25.31 -35.68 -20.46
CA SER A 501 24.41 -36.79 -20.10
C SER A 501 24.64 -37.39 -18.71
N ASP A 502 23.57 -37.29 -17.92
CA ASP A 502 23.06 -38.29 -16.96
C ASP A 502 23.51 -38.24 -15.49
N ASP A 503 22.48 -38.43 -14.65
CA ASP A 503 22.44 -38.70 -13.21
C ASP A 503 22.94 -37.67 -12.18
N GLY A 504 22.08 -37.42 -11.17
CA GLY A 504 22.57 -37.13 -9.81
C GLY A 504 21.85 -36.05 -9.02
N LEU A 505 20.67 -36.39 -8.51
CA LEU A 505 19.95 -35.72 -7.42
C LEU A 505 20.85 -35.57 -6.18
N VAL A 506 21.36 -34.36 -5.86
CA VAL A 506 21.94 -34.04 -4.53
C VAL A 506 21.58 -32.64 -4.08
N ILE A 507 20.84 -32.61 -2.97
CA ILE A 507 20.47 -31.47 -2.13
C ILE A 507 21.73 -30.88 -1.48
N LYS A 508 21.90 -29.55 -1.53
CA LYS A 508 22.70 -28.81 -0.53
C LYS A 508 21.96 -27.56 -0.08
N ALA A 509 21.35 -27.66 1.10
CA ALA A 509 20.97 -26.54 1.93
C ALA A 509 22.26 -25.85 2.43
N ARG A 510 22.32 -24.54 2.28
CA ARG A 510 23.38 -23.69 2.81
C ARG A 510 22.77 -22.85 3.93
N ILE A 511 23.04 -23.27 5.16
CA ILE A 511 22.89 -22.46 6.38
C ILE A 511 24.34 -22.30 6.85
N GLU A 512 24.86 -21.08 6.78
CA GLU A 512 26.14 -20.73 7.38
C GLU A 512 25.87 -19.90 8.63
N ASP A 513 26.47 -20.38 9.71
CA ASP A 513 26.53 -19.84 11.04
C ASP A 513 27.20 -18.47 11.07
N ASN A 514 26.70 -17.55 11.90
CA ASN A 514 27.48 -16.41 12.35
C ASN A 514 27.31 -16.25 13.86
N ALA A 515 28.17 -16.95 14.61
CA ALA A 515 28.39 -16.74 16.04
C ALA A 515 29.62 -15.82 16.17
N GLY A 516 29.37 -14.53 16.37
CA GLY A 516 30.40 -13.53 16.66
C GLY A 516 30.73 -13.51 18.15
N ALA A 517 32.02 -13.64 18.43
CA ALA A 517 32.65 -13.51 19.74
C ALA A 517 32.43 -12.11 20.34
N ILE A 518 32.21 -12.05 21.65
CA ILE A 518 32.30 -10.81 22.44
C ILE A 518 33.63 -10.88 23.18
N GLU A 519 34.58 -10.04 22.77
CA GLU A 519 35.78 -9.69 23.53
C GLU A 519 35.40 -8.69 24.62
N GLU A 520 35.76 -9.03 25.86
CA GLU A 520 35.85 -8.11 26.99
C GLU A 520 36.95 -7.08 26.72
N THR A 521 36.64 -5.79 26.84
CA THR A 521 37.66 -4.76 27.09
C THR A 521 37.22 -3.85 28.23
N ASP A 522 37.98 -3.95 29.31
CA ASP A 522 38.09 -2.98 30.40
C ASP A 522 38.59 -1.64 29.89
N VAL A 523 37.90 -0.54 30.23
CA VAL A 523 38.51 0.79 30.37
C VAL A 523 37.88 1.50 31.57
N ASN A 524 38.73 1.83 32.54
CA ASN A 524 38.49 2.68 33.70
C ASN A 524 38.66 4.18 33.38
N ASP A 525 38.05 5.00 34.24
CA ASP A 525 38.35 6.40 34.60
C ASP A 525 38.06 7.49 33.54
N ASP A 526 37.43 8.64 33.80
CA ASP A 526 37.53 9.54 34.96
C ASP A 526 36.30 10.47 35.12
N HIS A 527 36.00 10.81 36.38
CA HIS A 527 35.50 12.08 36.95
C HIS A 527 34.77 13.13 36.08
N ALA A 528 33.57 13.55 36.54
CA ALA A 528 33.34 14.93 37.04
C ALA A 528 31.96 15.13 37.69
N THR A 529 32.03 15.67 38.90
CA THR A 529 30.96 16.16 39.78
C THR A 529 30.29 17.41 39.21
N LEU A 530 28.97 17.59 39.40
CA LEU A 530 28.38 18.89 39.76
C LEU A 530 26.94 18.73 40.28
N ALA A 531 26.76 19.18 41.52
CA ALA A 531 25.50 19.32 42.21
C ALA A 531 24.76 20.59 41.78
N ARG A 532 23.43 20.57 41.82
CA ARG A 532 22.64 21.75 42.17
C ARG A 532 21.32 21.34 42.82
N GLU A 533 21.24 21.62 44.11
CA GLU A 533 20.00 21.76 44.87
C GLU A 533 19.22 23.00 44.39
N ALA A 534 17.89 22.90 44.36
CA ALA A 534 17.02 24.01 44.71
C ALA A 534 15.72 23.48 45.33
N LYS A 535 15.46 23.99 46.53
CA LYS A 535 14.32 23.74 47.42
C LYS A 535 13.07 24.54 47.01
N ASN A 536 11.97 24.17 47.68
CA ASN A 536 10.76 24.94 48.01
C ASN A 536 9.53 24.54 47.16
N GLY A 537 8.35 24.27 47.71
CA GLY A 537 7.89 24.48 49.07
C GLY A 537 6.55 23.77 49.32
N ALA A 538 6.24 23.62 50.60
CA ALA A 538 5.00 23.10 51.14
C ALA A 538 3.88 24.15 51.10
N SER A 539 2.64 23.71 50.88
CA SER A 539 1.42 24.30 51.46
C SER A 539 0.30 23.26 51.33
N ASP A 540 -0.07 22.52 52.38
CA ASP A 540 -1.05 22.84 53.42
C ASP A 540 -2.53 22.68 52.97
N LYS A 541 -3.16 21.64 53.56
CA LYS A 541 -4.56 21.51 54.03
C LYS A 541 -5.73 21.89 53.11
N ASN A 542 -6.64 20.93 52.92
CA ASN A 542 -7.97 21.03 53.53
C ASN A 542 -8.72 19.69 53.51
N ASP A 543 -9.07 19.25 54.72
CA ASP A 543 -10.18 18.34 54.99
C ASP A 543 -11.51 19.01 54.62
N ASN A 544 -12.49 18.24 54.15
CA ASN A 544 -13.85 18.34 54.68
C ASN A 544 -14.72 17.15 54.24
N ASP A 545 -15.25 16.51 55.28
CA ASP A 545 -16.28 15.50 55.34
C ASP A 545 -17.65 15.94 54.75
N LYS A 546 -18.43 14.94 54.30
CA LYS A 546 -19.87 14.71 54.59
C LYS A 546 -20.39 13.58 53.68
N GLU A 547 -20.58 12.36 54.18
CA GLU A 547 -21.74 11.82 54.91
C GLU A 547 -23.10 11.92 54.18
N ASP A 548 -23.72 10.73 54.05
CA ASP A 548 -25.15 10.41 54.21
C ASP A 548 -26.14 10.92 53.13
N ARG A 549 -27.20 10.22 52.69
CA ARG A 549 -27.79 8.88 52.91
C ARG A 549 -29.13 8.84 52.12
N ILE A 550 -29.62 7.64 51.84
CA ILE A 550 -31.05 7.21 51.74
C ILE A 550 -31.85 7.46 50.44
N GLY A 551 -32.43 6.34 49.96
CA GLY A 551 -33.83 6.20 49.50
C GLY A 551 -34.03 6.35 48.00
N ASP A 552 -34.89 5.59 47.31
CA ASP A 552 -35.86 4.58 47.68
C ASP A 552 -36.28 3.83 46.40
N ASP A 553 -36.85 2.65 46.60
CA ASP A 553 -37.57 1.81 45.65
C ASP A 553 -38.54 2.59 44.73
N VAL A 554 -38.52 2.28 43.42
CA VAL A 554 -39.75 2.32 42.60
C VAL A 554 -39.84 1.07 41.73
N VAL A 555 -40.74 0.20 42.15
CA VAL A 555 -41.39 -0.86 41.38
C VAL A 555 -42.22 -0.25 40.26
N SER A 556 -42.12 -0.78 39.04
CA SER A 556 -43.17 -0.64 38.02
C SER A 556 -43.10 -1.80 37.02
N GLU A 557 -43.88 -2.85 37.29
CA GLU A 557 -44.41 -3.74 36.26
C GLU A 557 -45.44 -2.98 35.42
N THR A 558 -45.38 -3.05 34.09
CA THR A 558 -46.62 -3.12 33.28
C THR A 558 -46.38 -3.80 31.93
N ILE A 559 -47.46 -4.41 31.48
CA ILE A 559 -47.63 -5.50 30.51
C ILE A 559 -48.05 -4.94 29.14
N VAL A 560 -48.05 -5.81 28.12
CA VAL A 560 -48.77 -5.73 26.81
C VAL A 560 -47.90 -5.11 25.70
N GLY A 561 -47.53 -5.76 24.59
CA GLY A 561 -48.09 -6.90 23.87
C GLY A 561 -48.56 -6.44 22.49
N LYS A 562 -47.97 -6.92 21.39
CA LYS A 562 -48.67 -7.30 20.14
C LYS A 562 -47.73 -7.73 19.02
N LYS A 563 -48.04 -8.91 18.49
CA LYS A 563 -47.71 -9.41 17.15
C LYS A 563 -48.06 -8.39 16.06
N ARG A 564 -47.27 -8.38 14.98
CA ARG A 564 -47.81 -8.62 13.63
C ARG A 564 -46.70 -9.01 12.65
N LYS A 565 -46.93 -10.15 11.99
CA LYS A 565 -46.37 -10.50 10.68
C LYS A 565 -46.85 -9.48 9.64
N ARG A 566 -45.96 -8.95 8.82
CA ARG A 566 -45.85 -9.32 7.41
C ARG A 566 -44.50 -8.90 6.87
#